data_AF-A0AAW7U486-F1
#
_entry.id   AF-A0AAW7U486-F1
#
_cell.length_a   1.000
_cell.length_b   1.000
_cell.length_c   1.000
_cell.angle_alpha   90.00
_cell.angle_beta   90.00
_cell.angle_gamma   90.00
#
_symmetry.space_group_name_H-M   'P 1'
#
loop_
_entity.id
_entity.type
_entity.pdbx_description
1 polymer ?
#
loop_
_entity_poly.entity_id
_entity_poly.type
_entity_poly.pdbx_seq_one_letter_code
_entity_poly.pdbx_strand_id
1 'polypeptide(L)'
;MSKLTRNQKILIAVVLLAFAAVKVVSLLWWQGQQPDITPVSEAACNVRTGCRLPNGATVKFSENVSAKAPFDIVVRDVGPSVPEVFVSFSMSNMDMGFNRYKLVRQEDGTWAANQIRLPVCTQNRNDYLADIHIGNEVFQTAFTAE
;
A
#
# COMPACT_ATOMS: atom_id res chain seq x y z
N MET A 1 -44.26 10.31 23.96
CA MET A 1 -43.59 9.65 22.83
C MET A 1 -44.60 9.44 21.71
N SER A 2 -44.49 10.20 20.61
CA SER A 2 -45.40 10.05 19.46
C SER A 2 -45.17 8.70 18.78
N LYS A 3 -46.22 7.90 18.59
CA LYS A 3 -46.13 6.58 17.93
C LYS A 3 -46.14 6.78 16.41
N LEU A 4 -45.09 6.31 15.75
CA LEU A 4 -45.00 6.25 14.28
C LEU A 4 -46.18 5.46 13.68
N THR A 5 -46.83 6.03 12.67
CA THR A 5 -47.91 5.36 11.92
C THR A 5 -47.35 4.28 10.99
N ARG A 6 -48.20 3.32 10.57
CA ARG A 6 -47.78 2.22 9.68
C ARG A 6 -47.13 2.72 8.38
N ASN A 7 -47.67 3.79 7.79
CA ASN A 7 -47.12 4.38 6.56
C ASN A 7 -45.75 5.00 6.80
N GLN A 8 -45.56 5.69 7.94
CA GLN A 8 -44.25 6.22 8.32
C GLN A 8 -43.22 5.09 8.50
N LYS A 9 -43.60 3.95 9.11
CA LYS A 9 -42.73 2.78 9.25
C LYS A 9 -42.33 2.19 7.90
N ILE A 10 -43.27 2.04 6.97
CA ILE A 10 -43.00 1.55 5.61
C ILE A 10 -42.05 2.49 4.89
N LEU A 11 -42.31 3.81 4.96
CA LEU A 11 -41.48 4.81 4.29
C LEU A 11 -40.05 4.82 4.85
N ILE A 12 -39.88 4.73 6.17
CA ILE A 12 -38.57 4.58 6.81
C ILE A 12 -37.87 3.30 6.32
N ALA A 13 -38.58 2.17 6.28
CA ALA A 13 -38.00 0.90 5.81
C ALA A 13 -37.52 0.98 4.36
N VAL A 14 -38.32 1.59 3.46
CA VAL A 14 -37.95 1.80 2.05
C VAL A 14 -36.71 2.70 1.94
N VAL A 15 -36.67 3.80 2.71
CA VAL A 15 -35.51 4.72 2.71
C VAL A 15 -34.26 4.02 3.21
N LEU A 16 -34.35 3.22 4.27
CA LEU A 16 -33.21 2.45 4.80
C LEU A 16 -32.71 1.42 3.78
N LEU A 17 -33.61 0.72 3.08
CA LEU A 17 -33.24 -0.23 2.03
C LEU A 17 -32.56 0.48 0.84
N ALA A 18 -33.08 1.62 0.41
CA ALA A 18 -32.46 2.41 -0.66
C ALA A 18 -31.06 2.89 -0.25
N PHE A 19 -30.90 3.38 0.98
CA PHE A 19 -29.60 3.78 1.52
C PHE A 19 -28.59 2.62 1.57
N ALA A 20 -29.04 1.44 2.02
CA ALA A 20 -28.22 0.24 2.04
C ALA A 20 -27.78 -0.18 0.62
N ALA A 21 -28.69 -0.15 -0.35
CA ALA A 21 -28.38 -0.47 -1.74
C ALA A 21 -27.32 0.49 -2.33
N VAL A 22 -27.47 1.80 -2.10
CA VAL A 22 -26.47 2.80 -2.52
C VAL A 22 -25.11 2.50 -1.91
N LYS A 23 -25.05 2.20 -0.60
CA LYS A 23 -23.79 1.85 0.08
C LYS A 23 -23.12 0.62 -0.51
N VAL A 24 -23.89 -0.43 -0.80
CA VAL A 24 -23.36 -1.67 -1.40
C VAL A 24 -22.82 -1.40 -2.81
N VAL A 25 -23.55 -0.68 -3.65
CA VAL A 25 -23.10 -0.33 -5.00
C VAL A 25 -21.83 0.51 -4.96
N SER A 26 -21.77 1.53 -4.08
CA SER A 26 -20.57 2.34 -3.90
C SER A 26 -19.37 1.52 -3.42
N LEU A 27 -19.57 0.58 -2.50
CA LEU A 27 -18.51 -0.30 -1.99
C LEU A 27 -17.97 -1.22 -3.09
N LEU A 28 -18.85 -1.85 -3.87
CA LEU A 28 -18.44 -2.73 -4.98
C LEU A 28 -17.69 -1.96 -6.06
N TRP A 29 -18.14 -0.74 -6.38
CA TRP A 29 -17.44 0.14 -7.32
C TRP A 29 -16.04 0.53 -6.81
N TRP A 30 -15.92 0.86 -5.52
CA TRP A 30 -14.64 1.22 -4.91
C TRP A 30 -13.66 0.02 -4.83
N GLN A 31 -14.16 -1.18 -4.51
CA GLN A 31 -13.34 -2.40 -4.50
C GLN A 31 -12.77 -2.72 -5.89
N GLY A 32 -13.54 -2.52 -6.96
CA GLY A 32 -13.06 -2.72 -8.33
C GLY A 32 -12.01 -1.71 -8.81
N GLN A 33 -11.75 -0.65 -8.05
CA GLN A 33 -10.72 0.34 -8.35
C GLN A 33 -9.41 0.10 -7.60
N GLN A 34 -9.36 -0.87 -6.69
CA GLN A 34 -8.12 -1.20 -6.00
C GLN A 34 -7.15 -1.84 -6.99
N PRO A 35 -5.88 -1.40 -7.04
CA PRO A 35 -4.91 -1.98 -7.95
C PRO A 35 -4.61 -3.43 -7.57
N ASP A 36 -4.46 -4.29 -8.58
CA ASP A 36 -4.03 -5.66 -8.37
C ASP A 36 -2.61 -5.68 -7.78
N ILE A 37 -2.47 -6.36 -6.64
CA ILE A 37 -1.18 -6.56 -6.00
C ILE A 37 -0.49 -7.75 -6.69
N THR A 38 0.65 -7.50 -7.30
CA THR A 38 1.50 -8.53 -7.88
C THR A 38 2.48 -9.03 -6.82
N PRO A 39 2.29 -10.23 -6.25
CA PRO A 39 3.24 -10.78 -5.29
C PRO A 39 4.53 -11.17 -6.01
N VAL A 40 5.66 -10.73 -5.48
CA VAL A 40 7.01 -11.07 -5.94
C VAL A 40 7.70 -11.81 -4.80
N SER A 41 8.15 -13.04 -5.06
CA SER A 41 8.82 -13.82 -4.04
C SER A 41 10.14 -13.15 -3.63
N GLU A 42 10.51 -13.27 -2.35
CA GLU A 42 11.77 -12.70 -1.84
C GLU A 42 13.00 -13.28 -2.57
N ALA A 43 12.92 -14.54 -3.01
CA ALA A 43 13.95 -15.18 -3.85
C ALA A 43 14.08 -14.53 -5.23
N ALA A 44 12.97 -14.03 -5.80
CA ALA A 44 12.98 -13.31 -7.07
C ALA A 44 13.36 -11.83 -6.90
N CYS A 45 13.04 -11.23 -5.75
CA CYS A 45 13.30 -9.82 -5.49
C CYS A 45 13.67 -9.53 -4.04
N ASN A 46 14.98 -9.59 -3.76
CA ASN A 46 15.54 -9.11 -2.51
C ASN A 46 15.83 -7.60 -2.60
N VAL A 47 15.02 -6.80 -1.90
CA VAL A 47 15.13 -5.33 -1.91
C VAL A 47 16.40 -4.79 -1.25
N ARG A 48 17.02 -5.53 -0.31
CA ARG A 48 18.25 -5.09 0.39
C ARG A 48 19.46 -5.10 -0.55
N THR A 49 19.57 -6.16 -1.36
CA THR A 49 20.61 -6.24 -2.41
C THR A 49 20.25 -5.46 -3.67
N GLY A 50 18.94 -5.22 -3.85
CA GLY A 50 18.35 -4.63 -5.03
C GLY A 50 17.88 -5.71 -6.00
N CYS A 51 16.77 -5.43 -6.69
CA CYS A 51 16.14 -6.37 -7.62
C CYS A 51 15.32 -5.65 -8.69
N ARG A 52 15.08 -6.36 -9.80
CA ARG A 52 14.27 -5.89 -10.92
C ARG A 52 12.84 -6.43 -10.80
N LEU A 53 11.87 -5.53 -10.83
CA LEU A 53 10.45 -5.83 -10.81
C LEU A 53 9.97 -6.29 -12.20
N PRO A 54 8.82 -6.99 -12.29
CA PRO A 54 8.25 -7.46 -13.56
C PRO A 54 8.04 -6.37 -14.62
N ASN A 55 7.75 -5.12 -14.22
CA ASN A 55 7.62 -3.99 -15.15
C ASN A 55 8.98 -3.38 -15.59
N GLY A 56 10.10 -3.93 -15.12
CA GLY A 56 11.45 -3.47 -15.44
C GLY A 56 11.98 -2.37 -14.53
N ALA A 57 11.24 -1.90 -13.53
CA ALA A 57 11.82 -0.99 -12.54
C ALA A 57 12.83 -1.73 -11.64
N THR A 58 13.88 -1.04 -11.21
CA THR A 58 14.88 -1.62 -10.29
C THR A 58 14.73 -0.98 -8.92
N VAL A 59 14.34 -1.75 -7.90
CA VAL A 59 14.17 -1.27 -6.52
C VAL A 59 15.37 -1.67 -5.67
N LYS A 60 15.83 -0.77 -4.81
CA LYS A 60 16.85 -1.06 -3.81
C LYS A 60 16.62 -0.24 -2.54
N PHE A 61 16.64 -0.92 -1.40
CA PHE A 61 16.66 -0.30 -0.08
C PHE A 61 18.12 -0.16 0.38
N SER A 62 18.37 0.58 1.46
CA SER A 62 19.67 0.52 2.12
C SER A 62 20.03 -0.93 2.48
N GLU A 63 21.32 -1.24 2.48
CA GLU A 63 21.82 -2.57 2.81
C GLU A 63 21.39 -3.01 4.22
N ASN A 64 21.50 -2.08 5.18
CA ASN A 64 21.03 -2.26 6.54
C ASN A 64 19.63 -1.66 6.68
N VAL A 65 18.60 -2.51 6.65
CA VAL A 65 17.22 -2.12 6.96
C VAL A 65 16.92 -2.56 8.39
N SER A 66 16.82 -1.60 9.31
CA SER A 66 16.47 -1.87 10.71
C SER A 66 15.11 -1.27 11.05
N ALA A 67 14.36 -1.96 11.90
CA ALA A 67 13.13 -1.42 12.46
C ALA A 67 13.37 -0.22 13.40
N LYS A 68 14.61 -0.01 13.85
CA LYS A 68 14.98 1.01 14.86
C LYS A 68 15.76 2.18 14.28
N ALA A 69 16.18 2.10 13.02
CA ALA A 69 16.98 3.13 12.37
C ALA A 69 16.32 3.58 11.05
N PRO A 70 16.55 4.83 10.63
CA PRO A 70 16.11 5.27 9.33
C PRO A 70 16.93 4.59 8.22
N PHE A 71 16.31 4.39 7.06
CA PHE A 71 16.95 3.89 5.85
C PHE A 71 16.40 4.61 4.62
N ASP A 72 17.06 4.42 3.48
CA ASP A 72 16.73 5.07 2.22
C ASP A 72 16.24 4.03 1.20
N ILE A 73 15.44 4.50 0.24
CA ILE A 73 14.91 3.69 -0.86
C ILE A 73 15.19 4.41 -2.16
N VAL A 74 15.66 3.67 -3.17
CA VAL A 74 15.82 4.14 -4.54
C VAL A 74 15.12 3.18 -5.50
N VAL A 75 14.37 3.75 -6.44
CA VAL A 75 13.77 3.04 -7.57
C VAL A 75 14.28 3.66 -8.87
N ARG A 76 14.87 2.84 -9.73
CA ARG A 76 15.44 3.22 -11.03
C ARG A 76 14.64 2.60 -12.16
N ASP A 77 14.95 3.01 -13.38
CA ASP A 77 14.36 2.49 -14.62
C ASP A 77 12.83 2.64 -14.68
N VAL A 78 12.29 3.65 -13.99
CA VAL A 78 10.86 3.96 -14.00
C VAL A 78 10.52 4.75 -15.26
N GLY A 79 9.48 4.31 -15.97
CA GLY A 79 9.01 4.96 -17.19
C GLY A 79 8.75 6.47 -17.02
N PRO A 80 8.99 7.30 -18.05
CA PRO A 80 8.91 8.76 -17.95
C PRO A 80 7.49 9.28 -17.71
N SER A 81 6.46 8.49 -18.06
CA SER A 81 5.04 8.82 -17.88
C SER A 81 4.49 8.50 -16.50
N VAL A 82 5.27 7.88 -15.61
CA VAL A 82 4.82 7.49 -14.27
C VAL A 82 4.64 8.76 -13.42
N PRO A 83 3.42 9.04 -12.93
CA PRO A 83 3.13 10.29 -12.21
C PRO A 83 3.61 10.26 -10.76
N GLU A 84 3.66 9.07 -10.14
CA GLU A 84 3.99 8.91 -8.73
C GLU A 84 4.57 7.52 -8.46
N VAL A 85 5.50 7.49 -7.49
CA VAL A 85 6.03 6.27 -6.89
C VAL A 85 5.95 6.42 -5.38
N PHE A 86 5.44 5.39 -4.69
CA PHE A 86 5.44 5.33 -3.23
C PHE A 86 5.58 3.90 -2.74
N VAL A 87 6.04 3.74 -1.51
CA VAL A 87 6.14 2.43 -0.85
C VAL A 87 5.26 2.43 0.39
N SER A 88 4.43 1.40 0.53
CA SER A 88 3.66 1.17 1.75
C SER A 88 4.22 -0.04 2.50
N PHE A 89 4.32 0.05 3.82
CA PHE A 89 4.81 -1.04 4.65
C PHE A 89 3.70 -1.67 5.48
N SER A 90 3.65 -2.99 5.48
CA SER A 90 2.83 -3.79 6.38
C SER A 90 3.66 -4.94 6.95
N MET A 91 3.08 -5.74 7.84
CA MET A 91 3.67 -6.99 8.28
C MET A 91 2.78 -8.14 7.83
N SER A 92 3.34 -9.34 7.71
CA SER A 92 2.55 -10.51 7.32
C SER A 92 1.35 -10.68 8.24
N ASN A 93 0.15 -10.80 7.69
CA ASN A 93 -1.11 -10.94 8.43
C ASN A 93 -1.36 -9.82 9.47
N MET A 94 -0.78 -8.63 9.30
CA MET A 94 -0.95 -7.53 10.24
C MET A 94 -0.96 -6.17 9.54
N ASP A 95 -2.11 -5.51 9.58
CA ASP A 95 -2.25 -4.12 9.16
C ASP A 95 -1.58 -3.21 10.20
N MET A 96 -0.61 -2.42 9.74
CA MET A 96 0.14 -1.48 10.56
C MET A 96 -0.40 -0.05 10.45
N GLY A 97 -1.52 0.16 9.76
CA GLY A 97 -2.08 1.46 9.47
C GLY A 97 -1.30 2.22 8.40
N PHE A 98 -1.31 3.55 8.49
CA PHE A 98 -0.74 4.44 7.47
C PHE A 98 0.80 4.45 7.51
N ASN A 99 1.45 3.56 6.76
CA ASN A 99 2.91 3.53 6.61
C ASN A 99 3.33 3.70 5.15
N ARG A 100 2.90 4.82 4.55
CA ARG A 100 3.16 5.15 3.15
C ARG A 100 4.22 6.24 3.02
N TYR A 101 5.22 5.99 2.20
CA TYR A 101 6.32 6.91 1.90
C TYR A 101 6.35 7.22 0.42
N LYS A 102 6.14 8.50 0.08
CA LYS A 102 6.26 8.99 -1.30
C LYS A 102 7.73 9.11 -1.68
N LEU A 103 8.09 8.59 -2.85
CA LEU A 103 9.39 8.81 -3.45
C LEU A 103 9.35 10.07 -4.31
N VAL A 104 10.43 10.84 -4.26
CA VAL A 104 10.60 12.06 -5.03
C VAL A 104 11.47 11.75 -6.24
N ARG A 105 11.02 12.19 -7.41
CA ARG A 105 11.81 12.09 -8.64
C ARG A 105 13.01 13.03 -8.56
N GLN A 106 14.19 12.47 -8.76
CA GLN A 106 15.49 13.14 -8.78
C GLN A 106 15.81 13.66 -10.18
N GLU A 107 16.84 14.51 -10.30
CA GLU A 107 17.27 15.10 -11.57
C GLU A 107 17.76 14.04 -12.58
N ASP A 108 18.39 12.97 -12.09
CA ASP A 108 18.86 11.84 -12.91
C ASP A 108 17.71 10.88 -13.33
N GLY A 109 16.48 11.21 -12.96
CA GLY A 109 15.27 10.45 -13.27
C GLY A 109 15.00 9.27 -12.33
N THR A 110 15.86 9.03 -11.33
CA THR A 110 15.58 8.06 -10.27
C THR A 110 14.51 8.57 -9.32
N TRP A 111 13.82 7.67 -8.64
CA TRP A 111 12.89 8.00 -7.57
C TRP A 111 13.54 7.62 -6.25
N ALA A 112 13.56 8.54 -5.29
CA ALA A 112 14.20 8.31 -4.00
C ALA A 112 13.37 8.82 -2.84
N ALA A 113 13.46 8.13 -1.72
CA ALA A 113 12.97 8.59 -0.43
C ALA A 113 14.02 8.29 0.62
N ASN A 114 14.35 9.31 1.40
CA ASN A 114 15.41 9.23 2.39
C ASN A 114 14.81 9.27 3.79
N GLN A 115 15.51 8.68 4.75
CA GLN A 115 15.15 8.70 6.17
C GLN A 115 13.79 8.05 6.50
N ILE A 116 13.44 7.00 5.76
CA ILE A 116 12.24 6.18 6.00
C ILE A 116 12.42 5.39 7.31
N ARG A 117 11.36 5.32 8.12
CA ARG A 117 11.33 4.51 9.34
C ARG A 117 10.24 3.46 9.25
N LEU A 118 10.56 2.22 9.58
CA LEU A 118 9.52 1.22 9.77
C LEU A 118 8.73 1.54 11.05
N PRO A 119 7.43 1.28 11.06
CA PRO A 119 6.67 1.28 12.31
C PRO A 119 7.22 0.21 13.26
N VAL A 120 7.24 0.56 14.55
CA VAL A 120 7.76 -0.30 15.61
C VAL A 120 6.71 -1.36 15.97
N CYS A 121 7.10 -2.63 15.95
CA CYS A 121 6.28 -3.73 16.44
C CYS A 121 6.51 -3.95 17.94
N THR A 122 5.46 -3.83 18.76
CA THR A 122 5.55 -4.20 20.20
C THR A 122 5.73 -5.70 20.43
N GLN A 123 5.41 -6.53 19.43
CA GLN A 123 5.57 -7.98 19.47
C GLN A 123 6.95 -8.45 18.97
N ASN A 124 7.87 -7.51 18.70
CA ASN A 124 9.23 -7.79 18.23
C ASN A 124 9.27 -8.66 16.96
N ARG A 125 8.29 -8.46 16.08
CA ARG A 125 8.23 -9.05 14.74
C ARG A 125 9.00 -8.20 13.74
N ASN A 126 9.62 -8.89 12.80
CA ASN A 126 10.52 -8.29 11.80
C ASN A 126 10.16 -8.71 10.36
N ASP A 127 9.03 -9.37 10.15
CA ASP A 127 8.59 -9.92 8.87
C ASP A 127 7.70 -8.91 8.12
N TYR A 128 8.37 -8.00 7.42
CA TYR A 128 7.74 -6.89 6.73
C TYR A 128 7.39 -7.23 5.29
N LEU A 129 6.33 -6.59 4.80
CA LEU A 129 5.94 -6.54 3.40
C LEU A 129 6.10 -5.09 2.91
N ALA A 130 6.65 -4.94 1.71
CA ALA A 130 6.74 -3.67 1.01
C ALA A 130 5.86 -3.72 -0.24
N ASP A 131 4.82 -2.89 -0.27
CA ASP A 131 4.00 -2.65 -1.45
C ASP A 131 4.60 -1.48 -2.22
N ILE A 132 5.25 -1.77 -3.34
CA ILE A 132 5.92 -0.79 -4.19
C ILE A 132 4.93 -0.37 -5.28
N HIS A 133 4.43 0.85 -5.18
CA HIS A 133 3.49 1.43 -6.14
C HIS A 133 4.24 2.23 -7.19
N ILE A 134 4.02 1.89 -8.45
CA ILE A 134 4.58 2.58 -9.62
C ILE A 134 3.42 2.90 -10.56
N GLY A 135 2.90 4.12 -10.48
CA GLY A 135 1.65 4.48 -11.15
C GLY A 135 0.49 3.61 -10.65
N ASN A 136 -0.10 2.80 -11.54
CA ASN A 136 -1.22 1.91 -11.22
C ASN A 136 -0.78 0.48 -10.88
N GLU A 137 0.50 0.16 -11.02
CA GLU A 137 1.04 -1.18 -10.73
C GLU A 137 1.51 -1.24 -9.27
N VAL A 138 1.28 -2.38 -8.64
CA VAL A 138 1.72 -2.64 -7.26
C VAL A 138 2.47 -3.95 -7.20
N PHE A 139 3.69 -3.91 -6.68
CA PHE A 139 4.53 -5.09 -6.47
C PHE A 139 4.76 -5.28 -4.98
N GLN A 140 4.32 -6.42 -4.45
CA GLN A 140 4.53 -6.75 -3.05
C GLN A 140 5.75 -7.66 -2.91
N THR A 141 6.69 -7.28 -2.06
CA THR A 141 7.87 -8.08 -1.72
C THR A 141 8.03 -8.20 -0.21
N ALA A 142 8.46 -9.37 0.25
CA ALA A 142 8.75 -9.62 1.65
C ALA A 142 10.23 -9.32 1.95
N PHE A 143 10.49 -8.80 3.16
CA PHE A 143 11.84 -8.63 3.66
C PHE A 143 11.86 -8.71 5.19
N THR A 144 12.98 -9.19 5.74
CA THR A 144 13.22 -9.10 7.18
C THR A 144 13.86 -7.76 7.51
N ALA A 145 13.55 -7.15 8.66
CA ALA A 145 14.31 -6.02 9.23
C ALA A 145 15.18 -6.46 10.42
N GLU A 146 16.31 -5.78 10.64
CA GLU A 146 17.21 -6.01 11.79
C GLU A 146 16.82 -5.23 13.06
#